data_AF-A0A6A6PJ54-F1
#
_entry.id   AF-A0A6A6PJ54-F1
#
_cell.length_a   1.000
_cell.length_b   1.000
_cell.length_c   1.000
_cell.angle_alpha   90.00
_cell.angle_beta   90.00
_cell.angle_gamma   90.00
#
_symmetry.space_group_name_H-M   'P 1'
#
loop_
_entity.id
_entity.type
_entity.pdbx_description
1 polymer ?
#
loop_
_entity_poly.entity_id
_entity_poly.type
_entity_poly.pdbx_seq_one_letter_code
_entity_poly.pdbx_strand_id
1 'polypeptide(L)'
;FDNLLNLEEQYYQEGYDLGIADGSRAGRIEGRIFGLEKGFEKYIAMGQLAGRAAVWNARISPSPSSQSTSSALALSENARMQKHVKRLKDLTDVETLPTENNEDAVTDFDDRLKDAQAKATLISRMAGE
;
A
#
# COMPACT_ATOMS: atom_id res chain seq x y z
N PHE A 1 61.00 10.05 -4.78
CA PHE A 1 60.99 8.60 -4.47
C PHE A 1 59.91 8.27 -3.45
N ASP A 2 59.59 9.16 -2.51
CA ASP A 2 58.52 8.95 -1.51
C ASP A 2 57.11 8.72 -2.09
N ASN A 3 56.75 9.38 -3.20
CA ASN A 3 55.47 9.14 -3.86
C ASN A 3 55.33 7.72 -4.45
N LEU A 4 56.44 7.04 -4.76
CA LEU A 4 56.41 5.67 -5.29
C LEU A 4 56.26 4.64 -4.15
N LEU A 5 56.72 4.98 -2.94
CA LEU A 5 56.64 4.14 -1.75
C LEU A 5 55.25 4.14 -1.12
N ASN A 6 54.46 5.19 -1.34
CA ASN A 6 53.10 5.33 -0.80
C ASN A 6 52.00 5.08 -1.85
N LEU A 7 52.36 4.57 -3.03
CA LEU A 7 51.45 4.42 -4.16
C LEU A 7 50.29 3.44 -3.86
N GLU A 8 50.58 2.37 -3.12
CA GLU A 8 49.56 1.41 -2.67
C GLU A 8 48.52 2.08 -1.76
N GLU A 9 48.98 2.83 -0.75
CA GLU A 9 48.08 3.52 0.18
C GLU A 9 47.29 4.64 -0.51
N GLN A 10 47.88 5.32 -1.50
CA GLN A 10 47.19 6.30 -2.33
C GLN A 10 46.06 5.65 -3.14
N TYR A 11 46.32 4.55 -3.84
CA TYR A 11 45.28 3.85 -4.60
C TYR A 11 44.23 3.18 -3.71
N TYR A 12 44.62 2.73 -2.51
CA TYR A 12 43.67 2.23 -1.52
C TYR A 12 42.71 3.33 -1.06
N GLN A 13 43.25 4.49 -0.68
CA GLN A 13 42.44 5.63 -0.26
C GLN A 13 41.56 6.14 -1.41
N GLU A 14 42.10 6.23 -2.62
CA GLU A 14 41.34 6.61 -3.82
C GLU A 14 40.17 5.64 -4.08
N GLY A 15 40.44 4.33 -4.04
CA GLY A 15 39.41 3.31 -4.21
C GLY A 15 38.35 3.34 -3.11
N TYR A 16 38.75 3.61 -1.86
CA TYR A 16 37.84 3.77 -0.74
C TYR A 16 36.93 5.00 -0.91
N ASP A 17 37.51 6.16 -1.24
CA ASP A 17 36.78 7.41 -1.42
C ASP A 17 35.81 7.32 -2.61
N LEU A 18 36.25 6.72 -3.73
CA LEU A 18 35.40 6.40 -4.88
C LEU A 18 34.27 5.44 -4.49
N GLY A 19 34.60 4.38 -3.76
CA GLY A 19 33.62 3.40 -3.29
C GLY A 19 32.56 4.00 -2.38
N ILE A 20 32.94 4.92 -1.48
CA ILE A 20 31.99 5.66 -0.65
C ILE A 20 31.14 6.61 -1.49
N ALA A 21 31.75 7.37 -2.39
CA ALA A 21 31.05 8.32 -3.21
C ALA A 21 29.98 7.62 -4.07
N ASP A 22 30.36 6.56 -4.77
CA ASP A 22 29.45 5.77 -5.60
C ASP A 22 28.44 4.98 -4.75
N GLY A 23 28.88 4.35 -3.66
CA GLY A 23 28.01 3.60 -2.76
C GLY A 23 26.92 4.47 -2.12
N SER A 24 27.28 5.68 -1.68
CA SER A 24 26.32 6.62 -1.10
C SER A 24 25.29 7.13 -2.11
N ARG A 25 25.70 7.30 -3.37
CA ARG A 25 24.82 7.71 -4.46
C ARG A 25 23.91 6.55 -4.88
N ALA A 26 24.49 5.38 -5.14
CA ALA A 26 23.77 4.17 -5.53
C ALA A 26 22.76 3.77 -4.46
N GLY A 27 23.17 3.71 -3.19
CA GLY A 27 22.28 3.35 -2.08
C GLY A 27 21.10 4.31 -1.92
N ARG A 28 21.29 5.62 -2.14
CA ARG A 28 20.19 6.59 -2.10
C ARG A 28 19.20 6.39 -3.26
N ILE A 29 19.70 6.07 -4.46
CA ILE A 29 18.85 5.81 -5.62
C ILE A 29 18.08 4.51 -5.42
N GLU A 30 18.76 3.45 -5.02
CA GLU A 30 18.18 2.14 -4.76
C GLU A 30 17.11 2.21 -3.66
N GLY A 31 17.39 2.89 -2.55
CA GLY A 31 16.40 3.08 -1.48
C GLY A 31 15.14 3.81 -1.94
N ARG A 32 15.26 4.79 -2.85
CA ARG A 32 14.11 5.49 -3.43
C ARG A 32 13.30 4.60 -4.36
N ILE A 33 13.97 3.83 -5.23
CA ILE A 33 13.32 2.89 -6.14
C ILE A 33 12.58 1.82 -5.34
N PHE A 34 13.26 1.20 -4.36
CA PHE A 34 12.69 0.18 -3.50
C PHE A 34 11.46 0.70 -2.73
N GLY A 35 11.54 1.91 -2.16
CA GLY A 35 10.42 2.53 -1.48
C GLY A 35 9.21 2.74 -2.41
N LEU A 36 9.44 3.18 -3.66
CA LEU A 36 8.37 3.34 -4.64
C LEU A 36 7.75 2.01 -5.06
N GLU A 37 8.56 0.98 -5.32
CA GLU A 37 8.09 -0.36 -5.67
C GLU A 37 7.22 -0.94 -4.57
N LYS A 38 7.69 -0.88 -3.32
CA LYS A 38 6.95 -1.40 -2.16
C LYS A 38 5.71 -0.58 -1.85
N GLY A 39 5.78 0.73 -1.99
CA GLY A 39 4.60 1.59 -1.90
C GLY A 39 3.55 1.18 -2.93
N PHE A 40 3.93 1.04 -4.20
CA PHE A 40 3.02 0.68 -5.27
C PHE A 40 2.32 -0.66 -5.05
N GLU A 41 3.03 -1.70 -4.60
CA GLU A 41 2.45 -3.00 -4.21
C GLU A 41 1.36 -2.83 -3.15
N LYS A 42 1.63 -2.06 -2.10
CA LYS A 42 0.68 -1.78 -1.02
C LYS A 42 -0.54 -1.00 -1.50
N TYR A 43 -0.34 -0.01 -2.38
CA TYR A 43 -1.42 0.79 -2.98
C TYR A 43 -2.32 -0.03 -3.91
N ILE A 44 -1.77 -0.98 -4.68
CA ILE A 44 -2.57 -1.92 -5.46
C ILE A 44 -3.46 -2.75 -4.53
N ALA A 45 -2.90 -3.31 -3.46
CA ALA A 45 -3.67 -4.10 -2.50
C ALA A 45 -4.81 -3.27 -1.87
N MET A 46 -4.52 -2.02 -1.50
CA MET A 46 -5.54 -1.09 -0.98
C MET A 46 -6.62 -0.78 -2.03
N GLY A 47 -6.24 -0.55 -3.29
CA GLY A 47 -7.18 -0.29 -4.38
C GLY A 47 -8.11 -1.48 -4.67
N GLN A 48 -7.62 -2.72 -4.55
CA GLN A 48 -8.47 -3.90 -4.65
C GLN A 48 -9.52 -3.95 -3.53
N LEU A 49 -9.16 -3.58 -2.30
CA LEU A 49 -10.09 -3.48 -1.18
C LEU A 49 -11.10 -2.35 -1.39
N ALA A 50 -10.68 -1.20 -1.93
CA ALA A 50 -11.55 -0.09 -2.29
C ALA A 50 -12.62 -0.53 -3.31
N GLY A 51 -12.19 -1.25 -4.36
CA GLY A 51 -13.10 -1.80 -5.37
C GLY A 51 -14.13 -2.78 -4.78
N ARG A 52 -13.69 -3.69 -3.90
CA ARG A 52 -14.59 -4.59 -3.17
C ARG A 52 -15.59 -3.82 -2.30
N ALA A 53 -15.12 -2.81 -1.57
CA ALA A 53 -15.98 -1.97 -0.75
C ALA A 53 -17.07 -1.26 -1.58
N ALA A 54 -16.70 -0.73 -2.76
CA ALA A 54 -17.65 -0.10 -3.67
C ALA A 54 -18.72 -1.08 -4.17
N VAL A 55 -18.32 -2.29 -4.56
CA VAL A 55 -19.24 -3.35 -5.00
C VAL A 55 -20.17 -3.77 -3.87
N TRP A 56 -19.64 -4.09 -2.68
CA TRP A 56 -20.47 -4.48 -1.54
C TRP A 56 -21.41 -3.36 -1.08
N ASN A 57 -20.97 -2.10 -1.13
CA ASN A 57 -21.82 -0.95 -0.81
C ASN A 57 -22.99 -0.81 -1.80
N ALA A 58 -22.74 -1.01 -3.10
CA ALA A 58 -23.79 -1.00 -4.12
C ALA A 58 -24.79 -2.18 -3.96
N ARG A 59 -24.32 -3.34 -3.48
CA ARG A 59 -25.16 -4.53 -3.24
C ARG A 59 -26.06 -4.42 -1.99
N ILE A 60 -25.68 -3.59 -1.02
CA ILE A 60 -26.45 -3.34 0.20
C ILE A 60 -27.61 -2.36 -0.06
N SER A 61 -27.42 -1.38 -0.94
CA SER A 61 -28.45 -0.42 -1.32
C SER A 61 -28.72 -0.55 -2.83
N PRO A 62 -29.48 -1.57 -3.26
CA PRO A 62 -29.80 -1.74 -4.67
C PRO A 62 -30.61 -0.54 -5.13
N SER A 63 -30.04 0.26 -6.05
CA SER A 63 -30.77 1.37 -6.68
C SER A 63 -32.04 0.84 -7.35
N PRO A 64 -33.21 1.50 -7.18
CA PRO A 64 -34.47 1.07 -7.80
C PRO A 64 -34.43 1.09 -9.34
N SER A 65 -33.43 1.73 -9.96
CA SER A 65 -33.23 1.74 -11.41
C SER A 65 -32.56 0.49 -11.99
N SER A 66 -32.00 -0.39 -11.15
CA SER A 66 -31.30 -1.61 -11.56
C SER A 66 -32.09 -2.87 -11.21
N GLN A 67 -33.33 -2.96 -11.69
CA GLN A 67 -34.17 -4.15 -11.52
C GLN A 67 -33.78 -5.32 -12.45
N SER A 68 -32.73 -5.19 -13.26
CA SER A 68 -32.33 -6.18 -14.27
C SER A 68 -31.11 -7.03 -13.91
N THR A 69 -30.37 -6.72 -12.84
CA THR A 69 -29.26 -7.57 -12.37
C THR A 69 -29.66 -8.36 -11.13
N SER A 70 -30.27 -9.52 -11.38
CA SER A 70 -30.32 -10.71 -10.50
C SER A 70 -30.32 -10.47 -8.98
N SER A 71 -31.46 -10.78 -8.35
CA SER A 71 -31.66 -10.93 -6.89
C SER A 71 -30.61 -11.80 -6.17
N ALA A 72 -29.80 -12.56 -6.90
CA ALA A 72 -28.66 -13.34 -6.39
C ALA A 72 -27.44 -12.48 -5.93
N LEU A 73 -27.39 -11.18 -6.23
CA LEU A 73 -26.29 -10.29 -5.86
C LEU A 73 -26.59 -9.37 -4.67
N ALA A 74 -27.83 -9.35 -4.18
CA ALA A 74 -28.23 -8.50 -3.06
C ALA A 74 -27.66 -9.05 -1.75
N LEU A 75 -26.87 -8.23 -1.05
CA LEU A 75 -26.40 -8.58 0.28
C LEU A 75 -27.47 -8.24 1.31
N SER A 76 -27.53 -9.03 2.40
CA SER A 76 -28.50 -8.76 3.47
C SER A 76 -28.32 -7.33 4.00
N GLU A 77 -29.44 -6.61 4.17
CA GLU A 77 -29.49 -5.25 4.70
C GLU A 77 -29.27 -5.23 6.24
N ASN A 78 -28.23 -5.94 6.69
CA ASN A 78 -27.89 -6.05 8.09
C ASN A 78 -27.12 -4.79 8.53
N ALA A 79 -27.62 -4.09 9.55
CA ALA A 79 -26.97 -2.89 10.11
C ALA A 79 -25.49 -3.12 10.50
N ARG A 80 -25.12 -4.34 10.88
CA ARG A 80 -23.73 -4.72 11.15
C ARG A 80 -22.88 -4.78 9.87
N MET A 81 -23.43 -5.36 8.80
CA MET A 81 -22.78 -5.41 7.48
C MET A 81 -22.52 -4.00 6.97
N GLN A 82 -23.54 -3.14 7.03
CA GLN A 82 -23.46 -1.74 6.61
C GLN A 82 -22.34 -0.98 7.33
N LYS A 83 -22.22 -1.16 8.66
CA LYS A 83 -21.14 -0.54 9.44
C LYS A 83 -19.76 -1.02 9.00
N HIS A 84 -19.59 -2.32 8.74
CA HIS A 84 -18.30 -2.85 8.30
C HIS A 84 -17.94 -2.39 6.88
N VAL A 85 -18.90 -2.39 5.96
CA VAL A 85 -18.69 -1.88 4.59
C VAL A 85 -18.37 -0.39 4.60
N LYS A 86 -19.09 0.42 5.38
CA LYS A 86 -18.79 1.84 5.55
C LYS A 86 -17.37 2.05 6.08
N ARG A 87 -17.00 1.34 7.15
CA ARG A 87 -15.63 1.43 7.72
C ARG A 87 -14.56 1.03 6.70
N LEU A 88 -14.79 -0.02 5.91
CA LEU A 88 -13.86 -0.44 4.87
C LEU A 88 -13.71 0.65 3.79
N LYS A 89 -14.81 1.30 3.40
CA LYS A 89 -14.78 2.44 2.47
C LYS A 89 -13.98 3.61 3.03
N ASP A 90 -14.21 3.97 4.29
CA ASP A 90 -13.49 5.07 4.94
C ASP A 90 -11.97 4.76 5.07
N LEU A 91 -11.60 3.50 5.30
CA LEU A 91 -10.20 3.05 5.37
C LEU A 91 -9.49 3.06 4.02
N THR A 92 -10.24 2.89 2.93
CA THR A 92 -9.73 2.76 1.56
C THR A 92 -9.89 4.05 0.75
N ASP A 93 -10.26 5.16 1.41
CA ASP A 93 -10.49 6.44 0.76
C ASP A 93 -9.18 7.08 0.29
N VAL A 94 -9.06 7.26 -1.02
CA VAL A 94 -7.84 7.68 -1.72
C VAL A 94 -7.37 9.05 -1.25
N GLU A 95 -8.30 9.97 -0.98
CA GLU A 95 -7.98 11.34 -0.55
C GLU A 95 -7.32 11.39 0.84
N THR A 96 -7.47 10.32 1.64
CA THR A 96 -6.97 10.27 3.01
C THR A 96 -5.73 9.41 3.18
N LEU A 97 -5.26 8.74 2.11
CA LEU A 97 -4.14 7.82 2.16
C LEU A 97 -2.80 8.57 2.12
N PRO A 98 -1.85 8.25 3.01
CA PRO A 98 -0.56 8.93 3.04
C PRO A 98 0.35 8.47 1.90
N THR A 99 0.76 9.39 1.03
CA THR A 99 1.63 9.12 -0.13
C THR A 99 3.11 9.41 0.12
N GLU A 100 3.46 9.75 1.36
CA GLU A 100 4.82 10.10 1.76
C GLU A 100 5.64 8.86 2.13
N ASN A 101 6.95 8.91 1.89
CA ASN A 101 7.88 7.83 2.24
C ASN A 101 8.67 8.18 3.52
N ASN A 102 7.96 8.50 4.59
CA ASN A 102 8.51 8.64 5.94
C ASN A 102 7.98 7.52 6.85
N GLU A 103 8.63 7.28 7.98
CA GLU A 103 8.35 6.15 8.86
C GLU A 103 6.90 6.17 9.40
N ASP A 104 6.42 7.34 9.80
CA ASP A 104 5.07 7.53 10.32
C ASP A 104 4.00 7.24 9.25
N ALA A 105 4.15 7.79 8.04
CA ALA A 105 3.25 7.57 6.92
C ALA A 105 3.18 6.10 6.50
N VAL A 106 4.33 5.41 6.50
CA VAL A 106 4.40 3.98 6.16
C VAL A 106 3.69 3.14 7.23
N THR A 107 3.91 3.45 8.51
CA THR A 107 3.27 2.76 9.63
C THR A 107 1.75 2.95 9.60
N ASP A 108 1.31 4.19 9.42
CA ASP A 108 -0.11 4.53 9.28
C ASP A 108 -0.76 3.80 8.11
N PHE A 109 -0.07 3.71 6.97
CA PHE A 109 -0.57 2.97 5.81
C PHE A 109 -0.72 1.48 6.11
N ASP A 110 0.29 0.87 6.74
CA ASP A 110 0.31 -0.57 7.04
C ASP A 110 -0.78 -0.95 8.04
N ASP A 111 -1.00 -0.14 9.08
CA ASP A 111 -2.08 -0.34 10.04
C ASP A 111 -3.46 -0.21 9.38
N ARG A 112 -3.64 0.79 8.50
CA ARG A 112 -4.88 0.92 7.72
C ARG A 112 -5.10 -0.26 6.80
N LEU A 113 -4.07 -0.72 6.10
CA LEU A 113 -4.15 -1.87 5.19
C LEU A 113 -4.55 -3.13 5.96
N LYS A 114 -3.98 -3.33 7.15
CA LYS A 114 -4.31 -4.46 8.03
C LYS A 114 -5.76 -4.40 8.54
N ASP A 115 -6.24 -3.25 9.00
CA ASP A 115 -7.64 -3.09 9.42
C ASP A 115 -8.59 -3.31 8.22
N ALA A 116 -8.25 -2.77 7.04
CA ALA A 116 -9.03 -2.95 5.81
C ALA A 116 -9.11 -4.43 5.39
N GLN A 117 -8.00 -5.17 5.40
CA GLN A 117 -7.97 -6.61 5.13
C GLN A 117 -8.83 -7.39 6.14
N ALA A 118 -8.78 -7.03 7.41
CA ALA A 118 -9.60 -7.64 8.45
C ALA A 118 -11.10 -7.37 8.22
N LYS A 119 -11.49 -6.14 7.84
CA LYS A 119 -12.89 -5.83 7.49
C LYS A 119 -13.33 -6.59 6.26
N ALA A 120 -12.51 -6.65 5.21
CA ALA A 120 -12.85 -7.37 3.99
C ALA A 120 -13.08 -8.86 4.27
N THR A 121 -12.22 -9.49 5.06
CA THR A 121 -12.39 -10.90 5.47
C THR A 121 -13.69 -11.12 6.24
N LEU A 122 -14.03 -10.20 7.15
CA LEU A 122 -15.27 -10.26 7.90
C LEU A 122 -16.51 -10.11 7.00
N ILE A 123 -16.47 -9.17 6.06
CA ILE A 123 -17.57 -8.93 5.10
C ILE A 123 -17.76 -10.15 4.19
N SER A 124 -16.68 -10.70 3.62
CA SER A 124 -16.74 -11.93 2.82
C SER A 124 -17.42 -13.08 3.58
N ARG A 125 -17.01 -13.33 4.83
CA ARG A 125 -17.66 -14.34 5.69
C ARG A 125 -19.15 -14.07 5.93
N MET A 126 -19.53 -12.80 6.11
CA MET A 126 -20.93 -12.43 6.30
C MET A 126 -21.74 -12.53 5.00
N ALA A 127 -21.11 -12.35 3.85
CA ALA A 127 -21.68 -12.48 2.52
C ALA A 127 -21.78 -13.94 2.04
N GLY A 128 -21.04 -14.86 2.67
CA GLY A 128 -20.92 -16.25 2.21
C GLY A 128 -19.95 -16.42 1.04
N GLU A 129 -19.03 -15.47 0.85
CA GLU A 129 -17.96 -15.46 -0.16
C GLU A 129 -16.59 -15.82 0.43
#